data_AF-A0A183TXJ0-F1
#
_entry.id   AF-A0A183TXJ0-F1
#
_cell.length_a   1.000
_cell.length_b   1.000
_cell.length_c   1.000
_cell.angle_alpha   90.00
_cell.angle_beta   90.00
_cell.angle_gamma   90.00
#
_symmetry.space_group_name_H-M   'P 1'
#
loop_
_entity.id
_entity.type
_entity.pdbx_description
1 polymer ?
#
loop_
_entity_poly.entity_id
_entity_poly.type
_entity_poly.pdbx_seq_one_letter_code
_entity_poly.pdbx_strand_id
1 'polypeptide(L)'
;TTRPKKTGEIDGVHFHFVTRQKFQEDARAGKFIEYGEYQKHLYGTSIAAVQAVVNRAKICLFTLKAENLKALRRTSLMPYVVFIAPPSLQQLRRQKELLGQHGVKDDHLKLILNEGKITEQEYGHLFDRIIVNVDLDRSLNELKEIVRKLETEPHWVPSFWLNANNNNGAH
;
A
#
# COMPACT_ATOMS: atom_id res chain seq x y z
N THR A 1 -3.76 1.44 -16.58
CA THR A 1 -3.38 0.15 -17.17
C THR A 1 -3.25 0.28 -18.67
N THR A 2 -2.41 -0.54 -19.31
CA THR A 2 -2.33 -0.66 -20.78
C THR A 2 -3.14 -1.81 -21.34
N ARG A 3 -3.86 -2.55 -20.48
CA ARG A 3 -4.80 -3.57 -20.92
C ARG A 3 -5.95 -2.88 -21.67
N PRO A 4 -6.46 -3.44 -22.78
CA PRO A 4 -7.69 -2.96 -23.38
C PRO A 4 -8.86 -2.99 -22.39
N LYS A 5 -9.71 -1.97 -22.45
CA LYS A 5 -10.96 -1.90 -21.68
C LYS A 5 -11.88 -3.05 -22.09
N LYS A 6 -12.36 -3.83 -21.14
CA LYS A 6 -13.36 -4.90 -21.36
C LYS A 6 -14.77 -4.32 -21.39
N THR A 7 -15.70 -5.08 -21.96
CA THR A 7 -17.13 -4.76 -21.92
C THR A 7 -17.60 -4.57 -20.47
N GLY A 8 -18.35 -3.50 -20.21
CA GLY A 8 -18.82 -3.14 -18.86
C GLY A 8 -17.83 -2.32 -18.03
N GLU A 9 -16.55 -2.27 -18.39
CA GLU A 9 -15.59 -1.41 -17.70
C GLU A 9 -15.76 0.05 -18.13
N ILE A 10 -15.66 0.94 -17.14
CA ILE A 10 -15.74 2.40 -17.29
C ILE A 10 -14.36 3.00 -17.02
N ASP A 11 -13.87 3.79 -17.97
CA ASP A 11 -12.59 4.50 -17.85
C ASP A 11 -12.65 5.56 -16.73
N GLY A 12 -11.58 5.66 -15.95
CA GLY A 12 -11.49 6.52 -14.77
C GLY A 12 -12.29 6.03 -13.54
N VAL A 13 -13.04 4.93 -13.66
CA VAL A 13 -13.72 4.27 -12.54
C VAL A 13 -13.03 2.97 -12.18
N HIS A 14 -12.91 2.05 -13.15
CA HIS A 14 -12.30 0.74 -12.92
C HIS A 14 -10.79 0.84 -13.07
N PHE A 15 -10.35 1.43 -14.18
CA PHE A 15 -8.97 1.81 -14.44
C PHE A 15 -8.95 3.06 -15.32
N HIS A 16 -7.80 3.74 -15.33
CA HIS A 16 -7.43 4.60 -16.44
C HIS A 16 -6.78 3.75 -17.53
N PHE A 17 -7.44 3.62 -18.68
CA PHE A 17 -6.99 2.83 -19.82
C PHE A 17 -6.14 3.71 -20.75
N VAL A 18 -4.85 3.42 -20.83
CA VAL A 18 -3.88 4.23 -21.59
C VAL A 18 -3.09 3.38 -22.57
N THR A 19 -2.49 4.00 -23.59
CA THR A 19 -1.58 3.29 -24.51
C THR A 19 -0.29 2.90 -23.78
N ARG A 20 0.41 1.86 -24.29
CA ARG A 20 1.70 1.43 -23.73
C ARG A 20 2.75 2.55 -23.82
N GLN A 21 2.78 3.28 -24.92
CA GLN A 21 3.66 4.44 -25.10
C GLN A 21 3.42 5.49 -24.00
N LYS A 22 2.16 5.91 -23.81
CA LYS A 22 1.81 6.91 -22.80
C LYS A 22 2.17 6.45 -21.39
N PHE A 23 1.91 5.19 -21.07
CA PHE A 23 2.29 4.61 -19.79
C PHE A 23 3.81 4.70 -19.54
N GLN A 24 4.62 4.35 -20.54
CA GLN A 24 6.07 4.39 -20.43
C GLN A 24 6.61 5.82 -20.33
N GLU A 25 5.99 6.79 -21.01
CA GLU A 25 6.30 8.21 -20.85
C GLU A 25 6.01 8.69 -19.43
N ASP A 26 4.82 8.36 -18.89
CA ASP A 26 4.43 8.73 -17.54
C ASP A 26 5.30 8.05 -16.47
N ALA A 27 5.75 6.82 -16.72
CA ALA A 27 6.71 6.11 -15.87
C ALA A 27 8.08 6.79 -15.85
N ARG A 28 8.62 7.16 -17.02
CA ARG A 28 9.88 7.93 -17.13
C ARG A 28 9.78 9.30 -16.46
N ALA A 29 8.60 9.91 -16.48
CA ALA A 29 8.31 11.18 -15.81
C ALA A 29 8.04 11.04 -14.30
N GLY A 30 8.19 9.85 -13.70
CA GLY A 30 8.03 9.65 -12.26
C GLY A 30 6.60 9.79 -11.75
N LYS A 31 5.58 9.58 -12.60
CA LYS A 31 4.17 9.81 -12.22
C LYS A 31 3.50 8.67 -11.46
N PHE A 32 4.22 7.56 -11.22
CA PHE A 32 3.72 6.38 -10.52
C PHE A 32 4.44 6.17 -9.20
N ILE A 33 3.69 5.76 -8.18
CA ILE A 33 4.23 5.27 -6.90
C ILE A 33 4.85 3.89 -7.12
N GLU A 34 4.11 3.04 -7.82
CA GLU A 34 4.56 1.73 -8.25
C GLU A 34 3.94 1.41 -9.62
N TYR A 35 4.65 0.59 -10.39
CA TYR A 35 4.15 0.03 -11.63
C TYR A 35 4.83 -1.30 -11.93
N GLY A 36 4.16 -2.13 -12.72
CA GLY A 36 4.65 -3.44 -13.10
C GLY A 36 3.89 -4.02 -14.29
N GLU A 37 4.34 -5.17 -14.77
CA GLU A 37 3.69 -5.90 -15.85
C GLU A 37 2.96 -7.13 -15.30
N TYR A 38 1.71 -7.30 -15.73
CA TYR A 38 0.90 -8.48 -15.44
C TYR A 38 0.18 -8.91 -16.71
N GLN A 39 0.30 -10.19 -17.07
CA GLN A 39 -0.28 -10.75 -18.30
C GLN A 39 -0.01 -9.86 -19.54
N LYS A 40 1.26 -9.46 -19.75
CA LYS A 40 1.72 -8.61 -20.86
C LYS A 40 1.19 -7.16 -20.88
N HIS A 41 0.45 -6.75 -19.85
CA HIS A 41 -0.08 -5.40 -19.74
C HIS A 41 0.53 -4.67 -18.53
N LEU A 42 0.77 -3.37 -18.67
CA LEU A 42 1.32 -2.56 -17.60
C LEU A 42 0.21 -2.04 -16.69
N TYR A 43 0.46 -2.10 -15.40
CA TYR A 43 -0.39 -1.57 -14.34
C TYR A 43 0.45 -0.66 -13.46
N GLY A 44 -0.18 0.35 -12.88
CA GLY A 44 0.51 1.26 -11.98
C GLY A 44 -0.45 2.12 -11.20
N THR A 45 0.04 2.59 -10.07
CA THR A 45 -0.68 3.45 -9.13
C THR A 45 -0.15 4.87 -9.31
N SER A 46 -0.91 5.71 -10.03
CA SER A 46 -0.46 7.07 -10.33
C SER A 46 -0.60 7.98 -9.11
N ILE A 47 0.37 8.87 -8.91
CA ILE A 47 0.34 9.89 -7.84
C ILE A 47 -0.90 10.77 -7.98
N ALA A 48 -1.26 11.16 -9.21
CA ALA A 48 -2.43 11.97 -9.49
C ALA A 48 -3.76 11.31 -9.07
N ALA A 49 -3.90 9.99 -9.26
CA ALA A 49 -5.09 9.26 -8.82
C ALA A 49 -5.21 9.27 -7.29
N VAL A 50 -4.10 9.15 -6.57
CA VAL A 50 -4.08 9.25 -5.09
C VAL A 50 -4.50 10.65 -4.67
N GLN A 51 -3.90 11.67 -5.27
CA GLN A 51 -4.20 13.06 -4.96
C GLN A 51 -5.67 13.39 -5.23
N ALA A 52 -6.28 12.82 -6.27
CA ALA A 52 -7.70 13.00 -6.57
C ALA A 52 -8.62 12.43 -5.49
N VAL A 53 -8.23 11.34 -4.82
CA VAL A 53 -8.98 10.80 -3.66
C VAL A 53 -8.82 11.71 -2.44
N VAL A 54 -7.59 12.13 -2.16
CA VAL A 54 -7.28 13.04 -1.04
C VAL A 54 -8.02 14.37 -1.18
N ASN A 55 -8.04 14.95 -2.38
CA ASN A 55 -8.73 16.21 -2.69
C ASN A 55 -10.27 16.11 -2.52
N ARG A 56 -10.82 14.90 -2.42
CA ARG A 56 -12.24 14.66 -2.11
C ARG A 56 -12.48 14.41 -0.62
N ALA A 57 -11.52 14.76 0.24
CA ALA A 57 -11.55 14.53 1.69
C ALA A 57 -11.79 13.05 2.05
N LYS A 58 -11.16 12.13 1.31
CA LYS A 58 -11.23 10.69 1.57
C LYS A 58 -9.83 10.13 1.86
N ILE A 59 -9.78 9.12 2.71
CA ILE A 59 -8.56 8.33 2.93
C ILE A 59 -8.41 7.35 1.75
N CYS A 60 -7.24 7.39 1.12
CA CYS A 60 -6.89 6.44 0.08
C CYS A 60 -6.15 5.24 0.70
N LEU A 61 -6.77 4.06 0.67
CA LEU A 61 -6.17 2.84 1.17
C LEU A 61 -5.33 2.17 0.09
N PHE A 62 -4.04 1.94 0.38
CA PHE A 62 -3.14 1.22 -0.52
C PHE A 62 -2.62 -0.07 0.07
N THR A 63 -2.48 -1.08 -0.79
CA THR A 63 -1.68 -2.27 -0.50
C THR A 63 -0.45 -2.20 -1.40
N LEU A 64 0.67 -1.75 -0.84
CA LEU A 64 1.94 -1.61 -1.55
C LEU A 64 2.92 -2.67 -1.05
N LYS A 65 3.85 -3.08 -1.91
CA LYS A 65 5.01 -3.83 -1.45
C LYS A 65 5.91 -2.93 -0.59
N ALA A 66 6.51 -3.49 0.46
CA ALA A 66 7.36 -2.74 1.38
C ALA A 66 8.54 -2.05 0.67
N GLU A 67 9.09 -2.66 -0.38
CA GLU A 67 10.14 -2.10 -1.23
C GLU A 67 9.78 -0.72 -1.84
N ASN A 68 8.49 -0.47 -2.07
CA ASN A 68 7.98 0.78 -2.65
C ASN A 68 7.74 1.88 -1.61
N LEU A 69 7.84 1.59 -0.30
CA LEU A 69 7.64 2.59 0.75
C LEU A 69 8.63 3.75 0.65
N LYS A 70 9.90 3.47 0.30
CA LYS A 70 10.91 4.53 0.10
C LYS A 70 10.54 5.49 -1.03
N ALA A 71 9.95 4.99 -2.10
CA ALA A 71 9.47 5.82 -3.20
C ALA A 71 8.25 6.64 -2.76
N LEU A 72 7.28 6.00 -2.09
CA LEU A 72 6.09 6.67 -1.57
C LEU A 72 6.45 7.80 -0.60
N ARG A 73 7.39 7.59 0.32
CA ARG A 73 7.85 8.62 1.27
C ARG A 73 8.66 9.75 0.64
N ARG A 74 8.98 9.71 -0.66
CA ARG A 74 9.53 10.89 -1.38
C ARG A 74 8.45 11.78 -1.98
N THR A 75 7.20 11.31 -2.00
CA THR A 75 6.06 12.10 -2.48
C THR A 75 5.53 13.00 -1.38
N SER A 76 4.75 13.99 -1.77
CA SER A 76 4.01 14.88 -0.87
C SER A 76 2.76 14.24 -0.24
N LEU A 77 2.52 12.94 -0.46
CA LEU A 77 1.30 12.26 -0.03
C LEU A 77 1.27 11.98 1.47
N MET A 78 2.41 12.04 2.16
CA MET A 78 2.54 11.88 3.61
C MET A 78 1.74 10.66 4.14
N PRO A 79 2.04 9.44 3.66
CA PRO A 79 1.25 8.25 3.99
C PRO A 79 1.36 7.90 5.47
N TYR A 80 0.28 7.34 6.03
CA TYR A 80 0.33 6.61 7.29
C TYR A 80 0.46 5.11 7.02
N VAL A 81 1.55 4.50 7.48
CA VAL A 81 1.95 3.14 7.13
C VAL A 81 1.67 2.19 8.29
N VAL A 82 0.71 1.28 8.09
CA VAL A 82 0.41 0.20 9.03
C VAL A 82 1.00 -1.10 8.49
N PHE A 83 1.91 -1.70 9.27
CA PHE A 83 2.43 -3.03 9.00
C PHE A 83 1.63 -4.09 9.75
N ILE A 84 1.08 -5.06 9.01
CA ILE A 84 0.38 -6.21 9.59
C ILE A 84 1.39 -7.34 9.76
N ALA A 85 1.97 -7.42 10.96
CA ALA A 85 2.97 -8.42 11.30
C ALA A 85 2.32 -9.81 11.43
N PRO A 86 2.96 -10.87 10.93
CA PRO A 86 2.47 -12.22 11.15
C PRO A 86 2.57 -12.58 12.65
N PRO A 87 1.64 -13.38 13.18
CA PRO A 87 1.68 -13.82 14.57
C PRO A 87 2.70 -14.96 14.75
N SER A 88 2.72 -15.64 15.90
CA SER A 88 3.54 -16.85 16.05
C SER A 88 3.14 -17.96 15.06
N LEU A 89 4.05 -18.91 14.79
CA LEU A 89 3.78 -20.04 13.89
C LEU A 89 2.51 -20.81 14.25
N GLN A 90 2.29 -21.06 15.55
CA GLN A 90 1.11 -21.77 16.04
C GLN A 90 -0.18 -20.97 15.80
N GLN A 91 -0.15 -19.66 16.04
CA GLN A 91 -1.28 -18.78 15.82
C GLN A 91 -1.59 -18.63 14.32
N LEU A 92 -0.57 -18.48 13.49
CA LEU A 92 -0.72 -18.40 12.04
C LEU A 92 -1.35 -19.69 11.48
N ARG A 93 -0.90 -20.86 11.95
CA ARG A 93 -1.51 -22.14 11.58
C ARG A 93 -2.99 -22.19 11.97
N ARG A 94 -3.30 -21.87 13.23
CA ARG A 94 -4.68 -21.84 13.71
C ARG A 94 -5.56 -20.89 12.90
N GLN A 95 -5.05 -19.71 12.57
CA GLN A 95 -5.75 -18.72 11.74
C GLN A 95 -6.04 -19.28 10.34
N LYS A 96 -5.09 -19.96 9.70
CA LYS A 96 -5.28 -20.61 8.40
C LYS A 96 -6.36 -21.70 8.46
N GLU A 97 -6.34 -22.52 9.50
CA GLU A 97 -7.36 -23.56 9.72
C GLU A 97 -8.77 -22.97 9.92
N LEU A 98 -8.89 -21.89 10.70
CA LEU A 98 -10.17 -21.18 10.87
C LEU A 98 -10.71 -20.58 9.56
N LEU A 99 -9.81 -20.24 8.62
CA LEU A 99 -10.16 -19.79 7.28
C LEU A 99 -10.42 -20.94 6.28
N GLY A 100 -10.49 -22.19 6.76
CA GLY A 100 -10.69 -23.38 5.93
C GLY A 100 -9.47 -23.80 5.11
N GLN A 101 -8.29 -23.19 5.36
CA GLN A 101 -7.03 -23.53 4.70
C GLN A 101 -6.33 -24.63 5.50
N HIS A 102 -6.89 -25.84 5.45
CA HIS A 102 -6.32 -27.01 6.12
C HIS A 102 -5.10 -27.55 5.37
N GLY A 103 -4.16 -28.16 6.10
CA GLY A 103 -3.00 -28.84 5.50
C GLY A 103 -1.88 -27.92 5.00
N VAL A 104 -1.86 -26.65 5.41
CA VAL A 104 -0.75 -25.74 5.06
C VAL A 104 0.56 -26.24 5.69
N LYS A 105 1.55 -26.49 4.83
CA LYS A 105 2.88 -26.98 5.23
C LYS A 105 3.63 -25.96 6.08
N ASP A 106 4.37 -26.45 7.07
CA ASP A 106 5.22 -25.64 7.95
C ASP A 106 6.17 -24.73 7.18
N ASP A 107 6.74 -25.21 6.07
CA ASP A 107 7.68 -24.43 5.27
C ASP A 107 7.03 -23.17 4.68
N HIS A 108 5.76 -23.26 4.27
CA HIS A 108 5.02 -22.10 3.78
C HIS A 108 4.71 -21.11 4.91
N LEU A 109 4.34 -21.61 6.09
CA LEU A 109 4.11 -20.73 7.25
C LEU A 109 5.40 -20.05 7.70
N LYS A 110 6.52 -20.78 7.73
CA LYS A 110 7.85 -20.25 8.05
C LYS A 110 8.30 -19.22 7.02
N LEU A 111 7.96 -19.39 5.75
CA LEU A 111 8.22 -18.38 4.72
C LEU A 111 7.52 -17.07 5.05
N ILE A 112 6.22 -17.10 5.38
CA ILE A 112 5.45 -15.90 5.79
C ILE A 112 6.09 -15.21 6.99
N LEU A 113 6.49 -15.99 8.01
CA LEU A 113 7.16 -15.45 9.19
C LEU A 113 8.51 -14.81 8.86
N ASN A 114 9.29 -15.46 8.01
CA ASN A 114 10.61 -14.96 7.60
C ASN A 114 10.48 -13.68 6.76
N GLU A 115 9.55 -13.64 5.82
CA GLU A 115 9.23 -12.44 5.03
C GLU A 115 8.79 -11.28 5.92
N GLY A 116 7.93 -11.56 6.92
CA GLY A 116 7.52 -10.57 7.91
C GLY A 116 8.70 -10.00 8.70
N LYS A 117 9.59 -10.89 9.18
CA LYS A 117 10.80 -10.50 9.93
C LYS A 117 11.76 -9.66 9.08
N ILE A 118 12.04 -10.07 7.84
CA ILE A 118 12.90 -9.31 6.92
C ILE A 118 12.29 -7.95 6.63
N THR A 119 10.99 -7.89 6.37
CA THR A 119 10.26 -6.66 6.09
C THR A 119 10.34 -5.68 7.26
N GLU A 120 10.11 -6.15 8.48
CA GLU A 120 10.23 -5.33 9.69
C GLU A 120 11.66 -4.86 9.93
N GLN A 121 12.65 -5.74 9.72
CA GLN A 121 14.07 -5.38 9.86
C GLN A 121 14.50 -4.30 8.84
N GLU A 122 14.08 -4.42 7.59
CA GLU A 122 14.50 -3.50 6.52
C GLU A 122 13.71 -2.19 6.49
N TYR A 123 12.41 -2.24 6.79
CA TYR A 123 11.48 -1.11 6.59
C TYR A 123 10.77 -0.66 7.86
N GLY A 124 11.01 -1.29 9.02
CA GLY A 124 10.32 -0.99 10.28
C GLY A 124 10.35 0.48 10.69
N HIS A 125 11.47 1.16 10.42
CA HIS A 125 11.64 2.59 10.64
C HIS A 125 10.74 3.50 9.77
N LEU A 126 10.05 2.91 8.78
CA LEU A 126 9.10 3.60 7.90
C LEU A 126 7.64 3.33 8.29
N PHE A 127 7.39 2.47 9.29
CA PHE A 127 6.04 2.14 9.76
C PHE A 127 5.62 3.10 10.87
N ASP A 128 4.39 3.59 10.79
CA ASP A 128 3.80 4.42 11.84
C ASP A 128 3.08 3.55 12.88
N ARG A 129 2.62 2.36 12.48
CA ARG A 129 2.02 1.37 13.38
C ARG A 129 2.30 -0.07 12.95
N ILE A 130 2.44 -0.96 13.93
CA ILE A 130 2.52 -2.41 13.73
C ILE A 130 1.33 -3.05 14.44
N ILE A 131 0.59 -3.91 13.72
CA ILE A 131 -0.49 -4.75 14.26
C ILE A 131 -0.06 -6.20 14.09
N VAL A 132 0.01 -6.96 15.19
CA VAL A 132 0.28 -8.41 15.12
C VAL A 132 -1.03 -9.14 14.85
N ASN A 133 -1.10 -9.84 13.74
CA ASN A 133 -2.33 -10.46 13.23
C ASN A 133 -2.64 -11.81 13.89
N VAL A 134 -2.88 -11.81 15.21
CA VAL A 134 -3.24 -13.02 15.97
C VAL A 134 -4.68 -13.43 15.71
N ASP A 135 -5.58 -12.46 15.68
CA ASP A 135 -7.02 -12.62 15.53
C ASP A 135 -7.54 -11.58 14.54
N LEU A 136 -8.26 -12.03 13.52
CA LEU A 136 -8.67 -11.17 12.40
C LEU A 136 -9.60 -10.05 12.84
N ASP A 137 -10.55 -10.34 13.72
CA ASP A 137 -11.54 -9.37 14.17
C ASP A 137 -10.87 -8.30 15.04
N ARG A 138 -9.98 -8.71 15.95
CA ARG A 138 -9.21 -7.78 16.76
C ARG A 138 -8.29 -6.90 15.92
N SER A 139 -7.56 -7.48 14.96
CA SER A 139 -6.68 -6.72 14.08
C SER A 139 -7.46 -5.76 13.17
N LEU A 140 -8.63 -6.16 12.69
CA LEU A 140 -9.52 -5.29 11.93
C LEU A 140 -10.05 -4.12 12.78
N ASN A 141 -10.44 -4.39 14.03
CA ASN A 141 -10.90 -3.35 14.94
C ASN A 141 -9.78 -2.36 15.29
N GLU A 142 -8.55 -2.84 15.50
CA GLU A 142 -7.40 -1.96 15.69
C GLU A 142 -7.14 -1.08 14.45
N LEU A 143 -7.23 -1.65 13.24
CA LEU A 143 -7.10 -0.89 11.99
C LEU A 143 -8.20 0.17 11.85
N LYS A 144 -9.46 -0.15 12.19
CA LYS A 144 -10.57 0.81 12.18
C LYS A 144 -10.35 1.95 13.16
N GLU A 145 -9.86 1.67 14.36
CA GLU A 145 -9.55 2.72 15.34
C GLU A 145 -8.40 3.62 14.89
N ILE A 146 -7.39 3.08 14.22
CA ILE A 146 -6.33 3.89 13.60
C ILE A 146 -6.93 4.83 12.56
N VAL A 147 -7.75 4.31 11.63
CA VAL A 147 -8.40 5.13 10.59
C VAL A 147 -9.26 6.22 11.22
N ARG A 148 -10.07 5.89 12.22
CA ARG A 148 -10.90 6.86 12.96
C ARG A 148 -10.06 7.97 13.57
N LYS A 149 -8.94 7.64 14.22
CA LYS A 149 -8.03 8.63 14.79
C LYS A 149 -7.38 9.51 13.75
N LEU A 150 -6.98 8.96 12.60
CA LEU A 150 -6.43 9.74 11.49
C LEU A 150 -7.42 10.76 10.92
N GLU A 151 -8.73 10.51 11.03
CA GLU A 151 -9.77 11.45 10.62
C GLU A 151 -10.05 12.54 11.65
N THR A 152 -9.85 12.26 12.95
CA THR A 152 -10.28 13.15 14.04
C THR A 152 -9.14 13.84 14.80
N GLU A 153 -7.91 13.35 14.69
CA GLU A 153 -6.77 13.78 15.50
C GLU A 153 -5.58 14.20 14.62
N PRO A 154 -4.86 15.27 14.97
CA PRO A 154 -3.60 15.61 14.31
C PRO A 154 -2.59 14.45 14.38
N HIS A 155 -1.77 14.30 13.34
CA HIS A 155 -0.73 13.27 13.28
C HIS A 155 0.64 13.85 12.97
N TRP A 156 1.67 13.17 13.48
CA TRP A 156 3.05 13.54 13.27
C TRP A 156 3.56 13.07 11.92
N VAL A 157 4.31 13.93 11.26
CA VAL A 157 4.98 13.64 10.00
C VAL A 157 6.45 14.05 10.10
N PRO A 158 7.36 13.38 9.38
CA PRO A 158 8.72 13.86 9.24
C PRO A 158 8.77 15.29 8.68
N SER A 159 9.59 16.14 9.29
CA SER A 159 9.70 17.55 8.91
C SER A 159 10.10 17.77 7.45
N PHE A 160 10.87 16.85 6.85
CA PHE A 160 11.31 16.97 5.46
C PHE A 160 10.15 16.90 4.44
N TRP A 161 8.98 16.33 4.81
CA TRP A 161 7.80 16.38 3.94
C TRP A 161 7.23 17.78 3.78
N LEU A 162 7.39 18.65 4.79
CA LEU A 162 6.93 20.03 4.72
C LEU A 162 7.84 20.87 3.80
N ASN A 163 9.14 20.57 3.80
CA ASN A 163 10.11 21.30 2.98
C ASN A 163 10.00 20.95 1.49
N ALA A 164 9.65 19.71 1.15
CA ALA A 164 9.43 19.29 -0.23
C ALA A 164 8.24 20.01 -0.89
N ASN A 165 7.21 20.34 -0.12
CA ASN A 165 6.04 21.07 -0.62
C ASN A 165 6.32 22.55 -0.88
N ASN A 166 7.24 23.16 -0.14
CA ASN A 166 7.57 24.58 -0.31
C ASN A 166 8.42 24.88 -1.56
N ASN A 167 9.16 23.91 -2.10
CA ASN A 167 9.97 24.11 -3.31
C ASN A 167 9.18 24.00 -4.63
N ASN A 168 7.93 23.50 -4.61
CA ASN A 168 7.07 23.44 -5.80
C ASN A 168 6.27 24.73 -6.05
N GLY A 169 6.44 25.76 -5.21
CA GLY A 169 5.81 27.08 -5.36
C GLY A 169 6.73 28.16 -5.95
N ALA A 170 7.95 27.81 -6.35
CA ALA A 170 8.95 28.75 -6.86
C ALA A 170 9.53 28.29 -8.20
N HIS A 171 8.70 28.14 -9.23
CA HIS A 171 9.10 28.21 -10.64
C HIS A 171 7.93 28.71 -11.49
#